data_AF-A0A9Q4GU92-F1
#
_entry.id   AF-A0A9Q4GU92-F1
#
_cell.length_a   1.000
_cell.length_b   1.000
_cell.length_c   1.000
_cell.angle_alpha   90.00
_cell.angle_beta   90.00
_cell.angle_gamma   90.00
#
_symmetry.space_group_name_H-M   'P 1'
#
loop_
_entity.id
_entity.type
_entity.pdbx_description
1 polymer ?
#
loop_
_entity_poly.entity_id
_entity_poly.type
_entity_poly.pdbx_seq_one_letter_code
_entity_poly.pdbx_strand_id
1 'polypeptide(L)'
;MALVPYRVPLCKECDSPLSVVEHHIHEYLRRIRPSGKADKPFKGSFRHYTNEVLKCEKCGQRYLAKRDEDGRFQRGRKLKRA
;
A
#
# COMPACT_ATOMS: atom_id res chain seq x y z
N MET A 1 -4.35 7.57 20.11
CA MET A 1 -4.07 7.17 18.71
C MET A 1 -2.57 7.21 18.54
N ALA A 2 -1.90 6.07 18.37
CA ALA A 2 -0.45 6.05 18.16
C ALA A 2 -0.15 6.52 16.73
N LEU A 3 0.49 7.68 16.59
CA LEU A 3 1.01 8.16 15.31
C LEU A 3 2.06 7.14 14.83
N VAL A 4 1.72 6.36 13.81
CA VAL A 4 2.69 5.44 13.20
C VAL A 4 3.78 6.31 12.55
N PRO A 5 5.05 6.20 12.97
CA PRO A 5 6.11 7.04 12.42
C PRO A 5 6.24 6.77 10.93
N TYR A 6 6.06 7.80 10.11
CA TYR A 6 6.25 7.73 8.67
C TYR A 6 7.72 7.43 8.36
N ARG A 7 8.03 6.18 8.03
CA ARG A 7 9.37 5.81 7.55
C ARG A 7 9.44 6.07 6.05
N VAL A 8 10.33 6.98 5.66
CA VAL A 8 10.64 7.23 4.25
C VAL A 8 11.33 5.98 3.68
N PRO A 9 10.77 5.32 2.67
CA PRO A 9 11.40 4.17 2.06
C PRO A 9 12.67 4.59 1.31
N LEU A 10 13.74 3.80 1.43
CA LEU A 10 15.03 4.05 0.80
C LEU A 10 15.19 3.23 -0.48
N CYS A 11 15.94 3.78 -1.44
CA CYS A 11 16.33 3.09 -2.66
C CYS A 11 17.28 1.94 -2.33
N LYS A 12 17.02 0.75 -2.87
CA LYS A 12 17.88 -0.44 -2.65
C LYS A 12 19.26 -0.37 -3.32
N GLU A 13 19.49 0.56 -4.25
CA GLU A 13 20.74 0.65 -5.01
C GLU A 13 21.67 1.76 -4.51
N CYS A 14 21.13 2.87 -4.04
CA CYS A 14 21.91 4.04 -3.65
C CYS A 14 21.52 4.61 -2.29
N ASP A 15 20.67 3.91 -1.53
CA ASP A 15 20.18 4.27 -0.20
C ASP A 15 19.58 5.69 -0.09
N SER A 16 19.27 6.33 -1.22
CA SER A 16 18.64 7.63 -1.24
C SER A 16 17.16 7.53 -0.85
N PRO A 17 16.61 8.53 -0.17
CA PRO A 17 15.17 8.57 0.11
C PRO A 17 14.38 8.55 -1.19
N LEU A 18 13.34 7.72 -1.22
CA LEU A 18 12.40 7.67 -2.34
C LEU A 18 11.32 8.73 -2.14
N SER A 19 11.02 9.49 -3.20
CA SER A 19 9.90 10.43 -3.26
C SER A 19 8.67 9.73 -3.81
N VAL A 20 7.48 10.07 -3.29
CA VAL A 20 6.23 9.58 -3.89
C VAL A 20 5.90 10.44 -5.11
N VAL A 21 5.63 9.79 -6.23
CA VAL A 21 5.28 10.45 -7.49
C VAL A 21 3.80 10.31 -7.80
N GLU A 22 3.20 9.16 -7.47
CA GLU A 22 1.78 8.90 -7.71
C GLU A 22 1.16 8.15 -6.52
N HIS A 23 -0.09 8.49 -6.20
CA HIS A 23 -0.90 7.83 -5.20
C HIS A 23 -2.20 7.32 -5.82
N HIS A 24 -2.49 6.03 -5.64
CA HIS A 24 -3.73 5.40 -6.06
C HIS A 24 -4.41 4.78 -4.83
N ILE A 25 -5.53 5.37 -4.43
CA ILE A 25 -6.35 4.87 -3.32
C ILE A 25 -7.33 3.86 -3.90
N HIS A 26 -7.30 2.63 -3.38
CA HIS A 26 -8.24 1.59 -3.75
C HIS A 26 -9.13 1.25 -2.56
N GLU A 27 -10.43 1.33 -2.80
CA GLU A 27 -11.49 0.96 -1.86
C GLU A 27 -12.37 -0.11 -2.51
N TYR A 28 -12.61 -1.20 -1.79
CA TYR A 28 -13.52 -2.25 -2.26
C TYR A 28 -14.28 -2.88 -1.11
N LEU A 29 -15.53 -3.24 -1.39
CA LEU A 29 -16.39 -3.95 -0.46
C LEU A 29 -15.94 -5.41 -0.36
N ARG A 30 -15.32 -5.79 0.75
CA ARG A 30 -15.01 -7.19 1.00
C ARG A 30 -16.27 -7.89 1.51
N ARG A 31 -16.84 -8.77 0.68
CA ARG A 31 -17.91 -9.69 1.12
C ARG A 31 -17.30 -10.68 2.10
N ILE A 32 -17.54 -10.50 3.39
CA ILE A 32 -17.25 -11.54 4.39
C ILE A 32 -18.34 -12.59 4.23
N ARG A 33 -17.97 -13.78 3.72
CA ARG A 33 -18.90 -14.92 3.75
C ARG A 33 -19.22 -15.22 5.22
N PRO A 34 -20.49 -15.23 5.65
CA PRO A 34 -20.81 -15.65 7.00
C PRO A 34 -20.28 -17.08 7.18
N SER A 35 -19.55 -17.30 8.26
CA SER A 35 -19.03 -18.61 8.61
C SER A 35 -20.23 -19.54 8.89
N GLY A 36 -20.64 -20.30 7.88
CA GLY A 36 -21.47 -21.51 7.96
C GLY A 36 -22.82 -21.48 8.69
N LYS A 37 -23.39 -20.31 9.04
CA LYS A 37 -24.73 -20.25 9.68
C LYS A 37 -25.67 -19.43 8.80
N ALA A 38 -26.75 -20.08 8.35
CA ALA A 38 -27.66 -19.64 7.30
C ALA A 38 -28.42 -18.32 7.59
N ASP A 39 -28.45 -17.84 8.84
CA ASP A 39 -29.33 -16.75 9.27
C ASP A 39 -28.62 -15.46 9.71
N LYS A 40 -27.34 -15.26 9.37
CA LYS A 40 -26.66 -13.99 9.68
C LYS A 40 -26.66 -13.03 8.50
N PRO A 41 -27.11 -11.77 8.65
CA PRO A 41 -27.02 -10.77 7.59
C PRO A 41 -25.57 -10.58 7.17
N PHE A 42 -25.33 -10.42 5.87
CA PHE A 42 -24.00 -10.17 5.32
C PHE A 42 -23.39 -8.93 5.98
N LYS A 43 -22.39 -9.12 6.85
CA LYS A 43 -21.52 -8.03 7.29
C LYS A 43 -20.47 -7.80 6.21
N GLY A 44 -20.71 -6.83 5.32
CA GLY A 44 -19.67 -6.30 4.45
C GLY A 44 -18.70 -5.45 5.27
N SER A 45 -17.40 -5.62 5.08
CA SER A 45 -16.39 -4.68 5.55
C SER A 45 -15.74 -4.03 4.34
N PHE A 46 -15.61 -2.70 4.32
CA PHE A 46 -14.73 -2.05 3.36
C PHE A 46 -13.29 -2.40 3.69
N ARG A 47 -12.47 -2.56 2.67
CA ARG A 47 -11.02 -2.70 2.83
C ARG A 47 -10.38 -1.64 1.98
N HIS A 48 -9.52 -0.84 2.60
CA HIS A 48 -8.82 0.25 1.92
C HIS A 48 -7.33 -0.10 1.81
N TYR A 49 -6.73 0.19 0.67
CA TYR A 49 -5.27 0.19 0.56
C TYR A 49 -4.83 1.26 -0.43
N THR A 50 -3.64 1.79 -0.21
CA THR A 50 -3.04 2.79 -1.09
C THR A 50 -1.88 2.16 -1.83
N ASN A 51 -1.92 2.19 -3.16
CA ASN A 51 -0.75 1.91 -3.98
C ASN A 51 -0.03 3.24 -4.25
N GLU A 52 1.29 3.25 -4.08
CA GLU A 52 2.14 4.41 -4.30
C GLU A 52 3.22 4.06 -5.31
N VAL A 53 3.50 4.96 -6.25
CA VAL A 53 4.69 4.87 -7.09
C VAL A 53 5.76 5.76 -6.50
N LEU A 54 6.83 5.13 -6.04
CA LEU A 54 7.99 5.79 -5.46
C LEU A 54 9.08 5.94 -6.51
N LYS A 55 9.78 7.07 -6.54
CA LYS A 55 10.90 7.33 -7.44
C LYS A 55 12.15 7.69 -6.64
N CYS A 56 13.26 7.14 -7.07
CA CYS A 56 14.59 7.54 -6.66
C CYS A 56 15.04 8.72 -7.53
N GLU A 57 15.24 9.89 -6.92
CA GLU A 57 15.72 11.09 -7.64
C GLU A 57 17.14 10.90 -8.19
N LYS A 58 18.01 10.19 -7.45
CA LYS A 58 19.40 9.97 -7.87
C LYS A 58 19.55 8.98 -9.02
N CYS A 59 18.76 7.93 -9.01
CA CYS A 59 18.94 6.76 -9.88
C CYS A 59 17.80 6.58 -10.90
N GLY A 60 16.75 7.39 -10.82
CA GLY A 60 15.59 7.34 -11.72
C GLY A 60 14.66 6.15 -11.50
N GLN A 61 15.01 5.24 -10.60
CA GLN A 61 14.31 3.99 -10.40
C GLN A 61 12.95 4.18 -9.74
N ARG A 62 11.98 3.42 -10.25
CA ARG A 62 10.60 3.44 -9.75
C ARG A 62 10.30 2.17 -8.98
N TYR A 63 9.56 2.32 -7.88
CA TYR A 63 9.14 1.22 -7.02
C TYR A 63 7.64 1.35 -6.79
N LEU A 64 6.91 0.24 -6.94
CA LEU A 64 5.53 0.16 -6.54
C LEU A 64 5.47 -0.24 -5.07
N ALA A 65 4.90 0.63 -4.24
CA ALA A 65 4.69 0.44 -2.82
C ALA A 65 3.20 0.25 -2.52
N LYS A 66 2.90 -0.56 -1.50
CA LYS A 66 1.54 -0.70 -0.98
C LYS A 66 1.49 -0.34 0.50
N ARG A 67 0.51 0.48 0.89
CA ARG A 67 0.16 0.79 2.28
C ARG A 67 -1.23 0.26 2.62
N ASP A 68 -1.37 -0.25 3.83
CA ASP A 68 -2.68 -0.64 4.39
C ASP A 68 -3.43 0.57 4.98
N GLU A 69 -4.65 0.32 5.45
CA GLU A 69 -5.48 1.29 6.19
C GLU A 69 -4.74 2.00 7.32
N ASP A 70 -3.85 1.30 8.05
CA ASP A 70 -3.02 1.89 9.11
C ASP A 70 -1.83 2.71 8.59
N GLY A 71 -1.71 2.92 7.28
CA GLY A 71 -0.58 3.61 6.64
C GLY A 71 0.74 2.82 6.69
N ARG A 72 0.70 1.56 7.12
CA ARG A 72 1.88 0.69 7.23
C ARG A 72 2.35 0.26 5.85
N PHE A 73 3.64 0.44 5.59
CA PHE A 73 4.28 -0.02 4.36
C PHE A 73 4.36 -1.55 4.36
N GLN A 74 3.65 -2.21 3.44
CA GLN A 74 3.62 -3.68 3.38
C GLN A 74 4.67 -4.27 2.44
N ARG A 75 4.92 -3.65 1.28
CA ARG A 75 5.87 -4.17 0.30
C ARG A 75 6.19 -3.14 -0.79
N GLY A 76 7.46 -3.05 -1.17
CA GLY A 76 7.94 -2.29 -2.33
C GLY A 76 8.56 -3.22 -3.38
N ARG A 77 8.08 -3.20 -4.63
CA ARG A 77 8.66 -3.95 -5.76
C ARG A 77 9.26 -2.96 -6.77
N LYS A 78 10.48 -3.23 -7.26
CA LYS A 78 11.09 -2.46 -8.36
C LYS A 78 10.22 -2.62 -9.61
N LEU A 79 9.78 -1.51 -10.20
CA LEU A 79 9.12 -1.50 -11.50
C LEU A 79 10.20 -1.70 -12.56
N LYS A 80 10.13 -2.80 -13.31
CA LYS A 80 10.98 -2.96 -14.49
C LYS A 80 10.37 -2.11 -15.60
N ARG A 81 11.21 -1.31 -16.27
CA ARG A 81 10.84 -0.63 -17.52
C ARG A 81 10.43 -1.73 -18.52
N ALA A 82 9.20 -1.66 -19.04
CA ALA A 82 8.76 -2.47 -20.16
C ALA A 82 9.45 -1.97 -21.44
#